data_AF-A0A182UKD0-F1
#
_entry.id   AF-A0A182UKD0-F1
#
_cell.length_a   1.000
_cell.length_b   1.000
_cell.length_c   1.000
_cell.angle_alpha   90.00
_cell.angle_beta   90.00
_cell.angle_gamma   90.00
#
_symmetry.space_group_name_H-M   'P 1'
#
loop_
_entity.id
_entity.type
_entity.pdbx_description
1 polymer ?
#
loop_
_entity_poly.entity_id
_entity_poly.type
_entity_poly.pdbx_seq_one_letter_code
_entity_poly.pdbx_strand_id
1 'polypeptide(L)'
;MGQVTKFIRIGIADKNDNPPYFDKALYEAEVDENEDIQHTVLTVTAKDHDESSRIRYEITSGNIGGAFAVKNMTGAIYVAGALDYETRKRYELRLAASDNLKENYTTVVIHVKDVNDNPPVFERPTYRTQITEEDDRNLPKRVLQYYLTLVASDSLNENETIIVINVKDVNDMPPSFPQQVYERTMDEELAVPFPIMQVVFLSTYLILVMVMGLVVG
;
A
#
# COMPACT_ATOMS: atom_id res chain seq x y z
N MET A 1 0.24 12.78 87.44
CA MET A 1 1.00 12.96 86.18
C MET A 1 0.27 12.17 85.11
N GLY A 2 -0.12 12.79 83.99
CA GLY A 2 -0.77 12.08 82.89
C GLY A 2 0.26 11.52 81.91
N GLN A 3 0.12 10.26 81.50
CA GLN A 3 0.89 9.73 80.38
C GLN A 3 0.34 10.30 79.07
N VAL A 4 1.24 10.69 78.16
CA VAL A 4 0.90 11.09 76.79
C VAL A 4 1.35 9.98 75.86
N THR A 5 0.40 9.27 75.25
CA THR A 5 0.69 8.24 74.25
C THR A 5 0.84 8.87 72.88
N LYS A 6 2.01 8.67 72.24
CA LYS A 6 2.28 9.13 70.88
C LYS A 6 2.20 7.95 69.91
N PHE A 7 1.28 8.00 68.97
CA PHE A 7 1.20 7.01 67.90
C PHE A 7 2.27 7.27 66.84
N ILE A 8 3.07 6.26 66.52
CA ILE A 8 3.98 6.26 65.37
C ILE A 8 3.35 5.36 64.31
N ARG A 9 3.05 5.92 63.13
CA ARG A 9 2.71 5.12 61.95
C ARG A 9 3.99 4.86 61.17
N ILE A 10 4.41 3.60 61.11
CA ILE A 10 5.49 3.15 60.23
C ILE A 10 4.82 2.60 58.97
N GLY A 11 4.99 3.30 57.85
CA GLY A 11 4.70 2.75 56.53
C GLY A 11 5.95 2.04 56.02
N ILE A 12 5.86 0.75 55.74
CA ILE A 12 6.87 0.06 54.94
C ILE A 12 6.51 0.37 53.50
N ALA A 13 7.32 1.19 52.84
CA ALA A 13 7.24 1.34 51.40
C ALA A 13 7.81 0.08 50.76
N ASP A 14 7.12 -0.46 49.76
CA ASP A 14 7.68 -1.53 48.94
C ASP A 14 8.94 -1.03 48.23
N LYS A 15 9.92 -1.91 48.07
CA LYS A 15 11.18 -1.58 47.43
C LYS A 15 11.10 -2.10 46.01
N ASN A 16 11.00 -1.18 45.04
CA ASN A 16 11.05 -1.57 43.64
C ASN A 16 12.33 -2.38 43.35
N ASP A 17 12.15 -3.67 43.11
CA ASP A 17 13.22 -4.62 42.83
C ASP A 17 12.93 -5.53 41.64
N ASN A 18 11.73 -5.44 41.06
CA ASN A 18 11.36 -6.08 39.81
C ASN A 18 11.41 -5.05 38.66
N PRO A 19 12.04 -5.36 37.51
CA PRO A 19 11.95 -4.49 36.34
C PRO A 19 10.59 -4.68 35.63
N PRO A 20 10.11 -3.67 34.87
CA PRO A 20 9.00 -3.87 33.97
C PRO A 20 9.27 -5.01 32.98
N TYR A 21 8.24 -5.70 32.52
CA TYR A 21 8.37 -6.78 31.54
C TYR A 21 7.25 -6.72 30.49
N PHE A 22 7.59 -7.08 29.26
CA PHE A 22 6.63 -7.25 28.17
C PHE A 22 6.21 -8.72 28.08
N ASP A 23 4.94 -8.99 27.76
CA ASP A 23 4.46 -10.36 27.53
C ASP A 23 5.05 -10.98 26.24
N LYS A 24 5.59 -10.16 25.32
CA LYS A 24 6.24 -10.60 24.08
C LYS A 24 7.59 -9.90 23.88
N ALA A 25 8.55 -10.63 23.30
CA ALA A 25 9.83 -10.08 22.84
C ALA A 25 9.72 -9.36 21.48
N LEU A 26 8.63 -9.60 20.74
CA LEU A 26 8.33 -9.03 19.44
C LEU A 26 6.84 -8.71 19.33
N TYR A 27 6.52 -7.52 18.86
CA TYR A 27 5.19 -7.09 18.43
C TYR A 27 5.26 -6.73 16.95
N GLU A 28 4.25 -7.10 16.18
CA GLU A 28 4.16 -6.80 14.75
C GLU A 28 2.84 -6.10 14.46
N ALA A 29 2.86 -5.14 13.54
CA ALA A 29 1.68 -4.45 13.04
C ALA A 29 1.91 -3.96 11.60
N GLU A 30 0.82 -3.58 10.95
CA GLU A 30 0.80 -2.97 9.62
C GLU A 30 0.14 -1.60 9.72
N VAL A 31 0.55 -0.66 8.87
CA VAL A 31 -0.05 0.67 8.75
C VAL A 31 -0.01 1.07 7.28
N ASP A 32 -1.10 1.65 6.78
CA ASP A 32 -1.17 2.21 5.44
C ASP A 32 -0.35 3.50 5.36
N GLU A 33 0.36 3.74 4.25
CA GLU A 33 1.30 4.87 4.18
C GLU A 33 0.64 6.26 4.22
N ASN A 34 -0.61 6.34 3.77
CA ASN A 34 -1.40 7.56 3.76
C ASN A 34 -2.20 7.79 5.06
N GLU A 35 -1.93 7.03 6.12
CA GLU A 35 -2.61 7.18 7.41
C GLU A 35 -2.33 8.53 8.10
N ASP A 36 -3.36 9.03 8.77
CA ASP A 36 -3.32 10.35 9.42
C ASP A 36 -2.24 10.41 10.52
N ILE A 37 -1.56 11.55 10.62
CA ILE A 37 -0.70 11.83 11.78
C ILE A 37 -1.57 11.80 13.05
N GLN A 38 -1.08 11.10 14.07
CA GLN A 38 -1.79 10.67 15.30
C GLN A 38 -2.64 9.39 15.21
N HIS A 39 -2.74 8.76 14.03
CA HIS A 39 -3.30 7.40 13.92
C HIS A 39 -2.54 6.43 14.83
N THR A 40 -3.27 5.66 15.65
CA THR A 40 -2.67 4.71 16.60
C THR A 40 -2.54 3.32 15.99
N VAL A 41 -1.32 2.94 15.59
CA VAL A 41 -1.00 1.68 14.89
C VAL A 41 -1.14 0.46 15.80
N LEU A 42 -0.60 0.54 17.02
CA LEU A 42 -0.75 -0.50 18.04
C LEU A 42 -0.61 0.05 19.45
N THR A 43 -0.95 -0.76 20.46
CA THR A 43 -0.63 -0.47 21.85
C THR A 43 0.17 -1.61 22.45
N VAL A 44 1.34 -1.29 23.00
CA VAL A 44 2.22 -2.24 23.68
C VAL A 44 2.08 -2.05 25.19
N THR A 45 1.88 -3.14 25.93
CA THR A 45 1.75 -3.12 27.38
C THR A 45 2.89 -3.89 28.03
N ALA A 46 3.64 -3.21 28.89
CA ALA A 46 4.48 -3.83 29.91
C ALA A 46 3.73 -3.87 31.25
N LYS A 47 4.15 -4.80 32.11
CA LYS A 47 3.67 -4.98 33.49
C LYS A 47 4.85 -4.89 34.44
N ASP A 48 4.55 -4.71 35.71
CA ASP A 48 5.52 -4.76 36.80
C ASP A 48 4.87 -5.57 37.94
N HIS A 49 5.68 -6.23 38.75
CA HIS A 49 5.23 -6.96 39.93
C HIS A 49 5.11 -6.07 41.17
N ASP A 50 5.73 -4.87 41.15
CA ASP A 50 5.75 -3.94 42.28
C ASP A 50 4.46 -3.08 42.31
N GLU A 51 3.78 -2.99 43.46
CA GLU A 51 2.41 -2.43 43.59
C GLU A 51 2.25 -0.94 43.19
N SER A 52 3.35 -0.21 43.00
CA SER A 52 3.34 1.25 42.80
C SER A 52 4.06 1.76 41.54
N SER A 53 4.53 0.85 40.67
CA SER A 53 5.29 1.21 39.48
C SER A 53 4.48 1.97 38.43
N ARG A 54 4.95 3.18 38.10
CA ARG A 54 4.44 3.98 36.97
C ARG A 54 5.32 3.78 35.75
N ILE A 55 4.97 2.77 34.96
CA ILE A 55 5.67 2.45 33.72
C ILE A 55 5.52 3.60 32.71
N ARG A 56 6.64 4.02 32.12
CA ARG A 56 6.72 4.92 30.97
C ARG A 56 7.30 4.20 29.76
N TYR A 57 6.82 4.55 28.58
CA TYR A 57 7.27 3.99 27.31
C TYR A 57 8.05 5.01 26.48
N GLU A 58 9.11 4.57 25.81
CA GLU A 58 9.95 5.39 24.92
C GLU A 58 10.48 4.56 23.74
N ILE A 59 10.55 5.16 22.54
CA ILE A 59 11.19 4.54 21.37
C ILE A 59 12.66 4.95 21.35
N THR A 60 13.56 4.01 21.63
CA THR A 60 14.98 4.27 21.87
C THR A 60 15.86 4.16 20.62
N SER A 61 15.45 3.38 19.61
CA SER A 61 16.14 3.28 18.33
C SER A 61 15.22 2.77 17.21
N GLY A 62 15.68 2.87 15.96
CA GLY A 62 14.98 2.33 14.78
C GLY A 62 13.94 3.28 14.15
N ASN A 63 13.60 4.37 14.84
CA ASN A 63 12.63 5.38 14.40
C ASN A 63 13.23 6.36 13.37
N ILE A 64 13.55 5.86 12.18
CA ILE A 64 14.11 6.69 11.10
C ILE A 64 13.11 7.80 10.73
N GLY A 65 13.60 9.03 10.52
CA GLY A 65 12.78 10.19 10.19
C GLY A 65 11.84 10.69 11.30
N GLY A 66 11.77 10.01 12.45
CA GLY A 66 10.74 10.30 13.47
C GLY A 66 9.34 9.87 13.07
N ALA A 67 9.22 8.90 12.14
CA ALA A 67 7.96 8.42 11.56
C ALA A 67 6.91 7.99 12.60
N PHE A 68 7.34 7.46 13.76
CA PHE A 68 6.44 7.02 14.83
C PHE A 68 6.76 7.73 16.16
N ALA A 69 5.77 7.78 17.05
CA ALA A 69 5.96 8.18 18.44
C ALA A 69 5.15 7.25 19.36
N VAL A 70 5.46 7.25 20.66
CA VAL A 70 4.72 6.47 21.66
C VAL A 70 4.13 7.38 22.73
N LYS A 71 2.87 7.15 23.10
CA LYS A 71 2.23 7.82 24.24
C LYS A 71 2.85 7.26 25.53
N ASN A 72 3.69 8.07 26.15
CA ASN A 72 4.55 7.68 27.28
C ASN A 72 3.82 6.95 28.43
N MET A 73 2.55 7.26 28.71
CA MET A 73 1.79 6.63 29.80
C MET A 73 0.92 5.43 29.38
N THR A 74 0.68 5.21 28.08
CA THR A 74 -0.25 4.18 27.61
C THR A 74 0.38 3.14 26.70
N GLY A 75 1.60 3.36 26.21
CA GLY A 75 2.28 2.45 25.29
C GLY A 75 1.66 2.41 23.89
N ALA A 76 0.75 3.34 23.57
CA ALA A 76 0.13 3.47 22.27
C ALA A 76 1.12 4.10 21.29
N ILE A 77 1.53 3.35 20.27
CA ILE A 77 2.42 3.78 19.20
C ILE A 77 1.57 4.34 18.06
N TYR A 78 1.94 5.53 17.57
CA TYR A 78 1.17 6.29 16.60
C TYR A 78 2.05 6.93 15.52
N VAL A 79 1.45 7.20 14.36
CA VAL A 79 2.09 7.89 13.22
C VAL A 79 2.42 9.33 13.63
N ALA A 80 3.68 9.72 13.54
CA ALA A 80 4.20 11.02 13.99
C ALA A 80 4.83 11.86 12.86
N GLY A 81 5.12 11.24 11.72
CA GLY A 81 5.49 11.90 10.47
C GLY A 81 4.87 11.15 9.29
N ALA A 82 4.94 11.72 8.09
CA ALA A 82 4.46 11.07 6.87
C ALA A 82 5.19 9.73 6.66
N LEU A 83 4.44 8.73 6.21
CA LEU A 83 4.97 7.46 5.72
C LEU A 83 5.01 7.49 4.20
N ASP A 84 5.83 6.61 3.62
CA ASP A 84 6.16 6.54 2.21
C ASP A 84 6.72 5.11 2.00
N TYR A 85 5.99 4.30 1.23
CA TYR A 85 6.29 2.90 1.00
C TYR A 85 7.52 2.74 0.10
N GLU A 86 7.65 3.54 -0.96
CA GLU A 86 8.79 3.58 -1.88
C GLU A 86 10.10 3.83 -1.11
N THR A 87 10.07 4.78 -0.18
CA THR A 87 11.20 5.14 0.67
C THR A 87 11.44 4.09 1.77
N ARG A 88 10.39 3.60 2.46
CA ARG A 88 10.57 2.67 3.59
C ARG A 88 9.35 1.79 3.92
N LYS A 89 9.39 0.58 3.37
CA LYS A 89 8.45 -0.54 3.60
C LYS A 89 8.44 -1.14 5.02
N ARG A 90 9.49 -0.92 5.84
CA ARG A 90 9.61 -1.55 7.18
C ARG A 90 10.39 -0.69 8.19
N TYR A 91 9.86 -0.66 9.41
CA TYR A 91 10.48 -0.11 10.61
C TYR A 91 10.65 -1.20 11.67
N GLU A 92 11.80 -1.19 12.35
CA GLU A 92 12.09 -2.09 13.47
C GLU A 92 12.50 -1.23 14.66
N LEU A 93 11.51 -0.92 15.49
CA LEU A 93 11.62 0.00 16.61
C LEU A 93 12.04 -0.75 17.87
N ARG A 94 13.00 -0.19 18.62
CA ARG A 94 13.34 -0.68 19.96
C ARG A 94 12.58 0.12 21.00
N LEU A 95 11.55 -0.48 21.59
CA LEU A 95 10.74 0.15 22.62
C LEU A 95 11.29 -0.18 24.01
N ALA A 96 11.45 0.83 24.86
CA ALA A 96 11.75 0.68 26.28
C ALA A 96 10.48 0.87 27.12
N ALA A 97 10.40 0.14 28.23
CA ALA A 97 9.48 0.38 29.34
C ALA A 97 10.29 0.59 30.63
N SER A 98 10.03 1.67 31.37
CA SER A 98 10.75 2.01 32.60
C SER A 98 9.83 2.46 33.73
N ASP A 99 10.12 2.01 34.95
CA ASP A 99 9.49 2.41 36.22
C ASP A 99 10.18 3.62 36.90
N ASN A 100 11.19 4.22 36.25
CA ASN A 100 12.14 5.25 36.70
C ASN A 100 13.39 4.79 37.48
N LEU A 101 13.51 3.51 37.84
CA LEU A 101 14.72 2.92 38.45
C LEU A 101 15.32 1.84 37.55
N LYS A 102 14.46 1.09 36.85
CA LYS A 102 14.78 -0.04 35.98
C LYS A 102 14.12 0.17 34.63
N GLU A 103 14.58 -0.60 33.66
CA GLU A 103 14.11 -0.58 32.30
C GLU A 103 14.17 -1.98 31.68
N ASN A 104 13.32 -2.22 30.70
CA ASN A 104 13.31 -3.41 29.89
C ASN A 104 12.88 -3.06 28.46
N TYR A 105 13.18 -3.94 27.51
CA TYR A 105 13.08 -3.65 26.08
C TYR A 105 12.28 -4.72 25.33
N THR A 106 11.59 -4.30 24.27
CA THR A 106 10.97 -5.18 23.28
C THR A 106 11.16 -4.61 21.88
N THR A 107 11.05 -5.47 20.86
CA THR A 107 11.08 -5.04 19.46
C THR A 107 9.66 -4.87 18.94
N VAL A 108 9.42 -3.78 18.21
CA VAL A 108 8.17 -3.53 17.48
C VAL A 108 8.48 -3.39 16.01
N VAL A 109 7.97 -4.29 15.20
CA VAL A 109 8.08 -4.24 13.74
C VAL A 109 6.81 -3.64 13.18
N ILE A 110 6.94 -2.60 12.36
CA ILE A 110 5.83 -1.98 11.64
C ILE A 110 6.12 -2.11 10.15
N HIS A 111 5.21 -2.76 9.45
CA HIS A 111 5.19 -2.83 8.00
C HIS A 111 4.37 -1.65 7.47
N VAL A 112 4.95 -0.87 6.57
CA VAL A 112 4.18 0.11 5.79
C VAL A 112 3.54 -0.65 4.65
N LYS A 113 2.23 -0.48 4.49
CA LYS A 113 1.47 -0.97 3.36
C LYS A 113 1.40 0.14 2.31
N ASP A 114 1.76 -0.28 1.11
CA ASP A 114 1.55 0.42 -0.15
C ASP A 114 0.07 0.75 -0.31
N VAL A 115 -0.27 2.01 -0.52
CA VAL A 115 -1.62 2.45 -0.88
C VAL A 115 -1.55 3.14 -2.21
N ASN A 116 -1.86 2.37 -3.26
CA ASN A 116 -2.12 2.90 -4.59
C ASN A 116 -3.29 3.91 -4.55
N ASP A 117 -2.94 5.19 -4.55
CA ASP A 117 -3.82 6.34 -4.62
C ASP A 117 -4.08 6.80 -6.06
N ASN A 118 -3.38 6.22 -7.03
CA ASN A 118 -3.42 6.54 -8.46
C ASN A 118 -3.60 5.30 -9.36
N PRO A 119 -4.67 4.49 -9.17
CA PRO A 119 -4.87 3.28 -9.96
C PRO A 119 -5.11 3.65 -11.44
N PRO A 120 -4.65 2.84 -12.41
CA PRO A 120 -4.74 3.16 -13.83
C PRO A 120 -6.20 3.32 -14.26
N VAL A 121 -6.58 4.52 -14.73
CA VAL A 121 -7.93 4.81 -15.22
C VAL A 121 -7.91 5.10 -16.71
N PHE A 122 -8.73 4.39 -17.47
CA PHE A 122 -9.03 4.73 -18.86
C PHE A 122 -10.02 5.90 -18.94
N GLU A 123 -9.76 6.89 -19.80
CA GLU A 123 -10.73 7.97 -20.09
C GLU A 123 -12.14 7.47 -20.46
N ARG A 124 -12.26 6.24 -21.00
CA ARG A 124 -13.52 5.68 -21.48
C ARG A 124 -13.65 4.19 -21.13
N PRO A 125 -14.86 3.73 -20.75
CA PRO A 125 -15.17 2.31 -20.55
C PRO A 125 -15.26 1.53 -21.87
N THR A 126 -15.25 2.22 -23.01
CA THR A 126 -15.17 1.60 -24.34
C THR A 126 -14.57 2.58 -25.34
N TYR A 127 -13.57 2.13 -26.08
CA TYR A 127 -13.03 2.84 -27.24
C TYR A 127 -13.63 2.28 -28.53
N ARG A 128 -13.83 3.14 -29.53
CA ARG A 128 -14.42 2.75 -30.82
C ARG A 128 -13.60 3.27 -31.98
N THR A 129 -13.31 2.39 -32.93
CA THR A 129 -12.66 2.75 -34.20
C THR A 129 -13.34 2.01 -35.36
N GLN A 130 -12.98 2.41 -36.58
CA GLN A 130 -13.46 1.83 -37.82
C GLN A 130 -12.29 1.63 -38.78
N ILE A 131 -12.15 0.42 -39.31
CA ILE A 131 -11.16 0.06 -40.34
C ILE A 131 -11.88 -0.33 -41.63
N THR A 132 -11.17 -0.30 -42.75
CA THR A 132 -11.64 -0.90 -44.00
C THR A 132 -11.02 -2.26 -44.21
N GLU A 133 -11.73 -3.14 -44.90
CA GLU A 133 -11.20 -4.47 -45.25
C GLU A 133 -10.00 -4.46 -46.22
N GLU A 134 -9.71 -3.32 -46.87
CA GLU A 134 -8.56 -3.17 -47.76
C GLU A 134 -7.23 -2.97 -47.00
N ASP A 135 -7.29 -2.72 -45.69
CA ASP A 135 -6.14 -2.43 -44.83
C ASP A 135 -5.25 -3.67 -44.54
N ASP A 136 -5.75 -4.91 -44.75
CA ASP A 136 -4.92 -6.15 -44.79
C ASP A 136 -5.43 -7.16 -45.82
N ARG A 137 -4.48 -7.78 -46.54
CA ARG A 137 -4.72 -8.82 -47.55
C ARG A 137 -4.49 -10.25 -47.03
N ASN A 138 -3.96 -10.42 -45.82
CA ASN A 138 -3.57 -11.71 -45.24
C ASN A 138 -4.56 -12.26 -44.18
N LEU A 139 -5.74 -11.65 -44.04
CA LEU A 139 -6.75 -12.10 -43.08
C LEU A 139 -7.79 -13.07 -43.69
N PRO A 140 -8.32 -14.06 -42.92
CA PRO A 140 -9.46 -14.89 -43.32
C PRO A 140 -10.79 -14.07 -43.36
N LYS A 141 -11.95 -14.69 -43.66
CA LYS A 141 -13.22 -13.96 -43.95
C LYS A 141 -14.43 -14.31 -43.03
N ARG A 142 -15.33 -13.34 -42.75
CA ARG A 142 -16.60 -13.31 -41.92
C ARG A 142 -16.66 -12.90 -40.40
N VAL A 143 -16.57 -11.61 -40.05
CA VAL A 143 -16.87 -10.94 -38.75
C VAL A 143 -17.12 -9.42 -39.00
N LEU A 144 -18.14 -8.82 -38.38
CA LEU A 144 -18.45 -7.37 -38.54
C LEU A 144 -17.87 -6.46 -37.44
N GLN A 145 -17.61 -7.01 -36.24
CA GLN A 145 -17.11 -6.28 -35.08
C GLN A 145 -16.08 -7.11 -34.31
N TYR A 146 -15.00 -6.46 -33.89
CA TYR A 146 -14.02 -7.03 -32.97
C TYR A 146 -14.14 -6.40 -31.60
N TYR A 147 -13.92 -7.22 -30.58
CA TYR A 147 -13.82 -6.83 -29.18
C TYR A 147 -12.42 -7.21 -28.72
N LEU A 148 -11.66 -6.23 -28.22
CA LEU A 148 -10.33 -6.44 -27.65
C LEU A 148 -10.31 -5.90 -26.24
N THR A 149 -9.72 -6.65 -25.31
CA THR A 149 -9.44 -6.16 -23.96
C THR A 149 -8.08 -5.46 -23.96
N LEU A 150 -8.04 -4.22 -23.48
CA LEU A 150 -6.81 -3.55 -23.04
C LEU A 150 -6.73 -3.70 -21.53
N VAL A 151 -5.56 -4.13 -21.05
CA VAL A 151 -5.22 -4.14 -19.62
C VAL A 151 -4.18 -3.06 -19.38
N ALA A 152 -4.42 -2.20 -18.39
CA ALA A 152 -3.42 -1.30 -17.83
C ALA A 152 -3.13 -1.77 -16.40
N SER A 153 -1.86 -1.92 -16.06
CA SER A 153 -1.41 -2.57 -14.82
C SER A 153 -0.29 -1.77 -14.17
N ASP A 154 -0.42 -1.54 -12.86
CA ASP A 154 0.64 -1.02 -11.99
C ASP A 154 1.20 -2.14 -11.09
N SER A 155 2.03 -1.80 -10.11
CA SER A 155 2.66 -2.78 -9.21
C SER A 155 1.71 -3.48 -8.22
N LEU A 156 0.48 -2.97 -8.05
CA LEU A 156 -0.57 -3.48 -7.15
C LEU A 156 -1.91 -3.80 -7.84
N ASN A 157 -2.31 -3.05 -8.86
CA ASN A 157 -3.63 -3.13 -9.48
C ASN A 157 -3.60 -3.31 -11.00
N GLU A 158 -4.71 -3.84 -11.53
CA GLU A 158 -4.98 -3.93 -12.96
C GLU A 158 -6.37 -3.34 -13.25
N ASN A 159 -6.53 -2.66 -14.38
CA ASN A 159 -7.80 -2.17 -14.90
C ASN A 159 -7.97 -2.57 -16.36
N GLU A 160 -9.21 -2.80 -16.78
CA GLU A 160 -9.55 -3.27 -18.13
C GLU A 160 -10.52 -2.33 -18.85
N THR A 161 -10.36 -2.22 -20.17
CA THR A 161 -11.34 -1.58 -21.05
C THR A 161 -11.45 -2.31 -22.38
N ILE A 162 -12.54 -2.07 -23.11
CA ILE A 162 -12.84 -2.74 -24.37
C ILE A 162 -12.63 -1.79 -25.55
N ILE A 163 -11.89 -2.24 -26.57
CA ILE A 163 -11.91 -1.62 -27.90
C ILE A 163 -12.91 -2.37 -28.79
N VAL A 164 -13.85 -1.62 -29.38
CA VAL A 164 -14.73 -2.10 -30.45
C VAL A 164 -14.22 -1.60 -31.80
N ILE A 165 -13.73 -2.50 -32.65
CA ILE A 165 -13.39 -2.19 -34.04
C ILE A 165 -14.58 -2.58 -34.92
N ASN A 166 -15.15 -1.62 -35.64
CA ASN A 166 -16.15 -1.89 -36.66
C ASN A 166 -15.44 -2.05 -38.01
N VAL A 167 -15.69 -3.13 -38.74
CA VAL A 167 -15.12 -3.28 -40.08
C VAL A 167 -16.11 -2.78 -41.11
N LYS A 168 -15.68 -1.85 -41.97
CA LYS A 168 -16.48 -1.37 -43.08
C LYS A 168 -16.28 -2.29 -44.28
N ASP A 169 -17.36 -2.95 -44.71
CA ASP A 169 -17.48 -3.61 -46.02
C ASP A 169 -17.37 -2.53 -47.12
N VAL A 170 -16.49 -2.75 -48.09
CA VAL A 170 -16.25 -1.85 -49.24
C VAL A 170 -16.28 -2.61 -50.58
N ASN A 171 -16.11 -3.94 -50.56
CA ASN A 171 -16.34 -4.88 -51.65
C ASN A 171 -17.30 -6.01 -51.23
N ASP A 172 -17.73 -6.85 -52.19
CA ASP A 172 -18.79 -7.86 -51.99
C ASP A 172 -18.35 -9.12 -51.19
N MET A 173 -17.31 -9.08 -50.35
CA MET A 173 -16.80 -10.25 -49.61
C MET A 173 -16.47 -9.98 -48.12
N PRO A 174 -17.30 -10.42 -47.17
CA PRO A 174 -17.20 -10.00 -45.77
C PRO A 174 -15.86 -10.36 -45.07
N PRO A 175 -15.25 -9.43 -44.32
CA PRO A 175 -13.91 -9.54 -43.68
C PRO A 175 -13.90 -10.50 -42.47
N SER A 176 -12.77 -11.11 -42.07
CA SER A 176 -12.52 -11.61 -40.69
C SER A 176 -11.03 -11.67 -40.36
N PHE A 177 -10.65 -12.37 -39.28
CA PHE A 177 -9.34 -12.38 -38.65
C PHE A 177 -9.12 -13.79 -38.01
N PRO A 178 -7.86 -14.27 -37.86
CA PRO A 178 -7.57 -15.65 -37.47
C PRO A 178 -7.76 -15.98 -35.97
N GLN A 179 -7.95 -14.98 -35.11
CA GLN A 179 -8.12 -15.15 -33.67
C GLN A 179 -9.31 -14.33 -33.17
N GLN A 180 -10.03 -14.88 -32.19
CA GLN A 180 -11.20 -14.23 -31.57
C GLN A 180 -10.81 -13.22 -30.48
N VAL A 181 -9.57 -13.29 -29.98
CA VAL A 181 -8.99 -12.46 -28.93
C VAL A 181 -7.55 -12.12 -29.32
N TYR A 182 -7.12 -10.89 -29.09
CA TYR A 182 -5.71 -10.49 -29.10
C TYR A 182 -5.42 -9.74 -27.79
N GLU A 183 -4.30 -10.04 -27.16
CA GLU A 183 -3.91 -9.49 -25.86
C GLU A 183 -2.59 -8.72 -25.98
N ARG A 184 -2.49 -7.58 -25.28
CA ARG A 184 -1.28 -6.78 -25.13
C ARG A 184 -1.28 -6.12 -23.74
N THR A 185 -0.24 -6.39 -22.97
CA THR A 185 0.10 -5.64 -21.75
C THR A 185 0.97 -4.44 -22.13
N MET A 186 0.78 -3.31 -21.45
CA MET A 186 1.63 -2.11 -21.56
C MET A 186 2.07 -1.66 -20.17
N ASP A 187 3.31 -1.17 -20.10
CA ASP A 187 3.91 -0.60 -18.89
C ASP A 187 3.45 0.86 -18.73
N GLU A 188 3.15 1.27 -17.50
CA GLU A 188 2.67 2.62 -17.18
C GLU A 188 3.77 3.68 -17.19
N GLU A 189 5.05 3.31 -17.00
CA GLU A 189 6.18 4.25 -16.96
C GLU A 189 6.57 4.82 -18.36
N LEU A 190 5.80 4.49 -19.40
CA LEU A 190 6.03 4.94 -20.77
C LEU A 190 5.73 6.44 -20.95
N ALA A 191 6.78 7.26 -20.87
CA ALA A 191 6.78 8.72 -21.00
C ALA A 191 5.79 9.33 -22.03
N VAL A 192 4.91 10.22 -21.54
CA VAL A 192 3.94 10.95 -22.37
C VAL A 192 4.66 11.97 -23.29
N PRO A 193 4.29 12.11 -24.58
CA PRO A 193 3.28 11.37 -25.33
C PRO A 193 3.92 10.34 -26.27
N PHE A 194 3.99 9.07 -25.87
CA PHE A 194 4.29 8.01 -26.83
C PHE A 194 3.13 7.82 -27.83
N PRO A 195 3.41 7.74 -29.15
CA PRO A 195 2.38 7.54 -30.15
C PRO A 195 1.99 6.08 -30.18
N ILE A 196 1.06 5.73 -29.31
CA ILE A 196 0.46 4.41 -29.26
C ILE A 196 -0.45 4.20 -30.48
N MET A 197 -0.25 4.80 -31.67
CA MET A 197 -1.24 4.82 -32.79
C MET A 197 -0.71 4.35 -34.15
N GLN A 198 -1.41 3.35 -34.73
CA GLN A 198 -1.59 3.02 -36.17
C GLN A 198 -1.83 1.50 -36.31
N VAL A 199 -3.02 1.04 -36.74
CA VAL A 199 -3.21 -0.40 -37.04
C VAL A 199 -2.32 -0.77 -38.22
N VAL A 200 -1.17 -1.40 -37.97
CA VAL A 200 -0.19 -1.81 -38.99
C VAL A 200 -0.17 -3.33 -39.08
N PHE A 201 -0.44 -3.83 -40.28
CA PHE A 201 -0.32 -5.24 -40.60
C PHE A 201 1.09 -5.54 -41.14
N LEU A 202 2.00 -5.94 -40.25
CA LEU A 202 3.32 -6.45 -40.64
C LEU A 202 3.23 -7.95 -40.97
N SER A 203 2.66 -8.24 -42.15
CA SER A 203 2.62 -9.51 -42.92
C SER A 203 2.13 -10.80 -42.25
N THR A 204 2.15 -10.89 -40.92
CA THR A 204 1.83 -12.08 -40.10
C THR A 204 1.27 -11.72 -38.71
N TYR A 205 1.24 -10.45 -38.31
CA TYR A 205 0.79 -10.01 -36.98
C TYR A 205 -0.15 -8.80 -37.06
N LEU A 206 -1.18 -8.80 -36.21
CA LEU A 206 -1.93 -7.61 -35.84
C LEU A 206 -1.07 -6.78 -34.88
N ILE A 207 -0.77 -5.53 -35.25
CA ILE A 207 -0.17 -4.55 -34.32
C ILE A 207 -1.25 -3.53 -33.98
N LEU A 208 -1.75 -3.60 -32.75
CA LEU A 208 -2.80 -2.72 -32.24
C LEU A 208 -2.22 -1.57 -31.41
N VAL A 209 -2.77 -0.38 -31.67
CA VAL A 209 -2.31 0.94 -31.29
C VAL A 209 -3.37 1.91 -31.86
N MET A 210 -4.30 2.57 -31.14
CA MET A 210 -4.22 3.42 -29.92
C MET A 210 -5.55 3.47 -29.16
N VAL A 211 -5.58 4.21 -28.03
CA VAL A 211 -6.18 5.58 -27.94
C VAL A 211 -5.35 6.46 -26.96
N MET A 212 -5.37 7.79 -27.08
CA MET A 212 -4.96 8.71 -26.00
C MET A 212 -5.92 8.54 -24.82
N GLY A 213 -5.41 8.50 -23.59
CA GLY A 213 -6.27 8.60 -22.41
C GLY A 213 -5.93 7.68 -21.24
N LEU A 214 -4.65 7.61 -20.88
CA LEU A 214 -4.28 7.44 -19.48
C LEU A 214 -4.17 8.86 -18.89
N VAL A 215 -5.00 9.18 -17.90
CA VAL A 215 -4.82 10.38 -17.09
C VAL A 215 -4.12 9.92 -15.82
N VAL A 216 -2.86 10.32 -15.65
CA VAL A 216 -2.21 10.27 -14.33
C VAL A 216 -2.91 11.30 -13.45
N GLY A 217 -3.28 10.90 -12.23
CA GLY A 217 -3.93 11.75 -11.23
C GLY A 217 -3.03 12.88 -10.73
#